data_AF-A0A6M0BYN7-F1
#
_entry.id   AF-A0A6M0BYN7-F1
#
_cell.length_a   1.000
_cell.length_b   1.000
_cell.length_c   1.000
_cell.angle_alpha   90.00
_cell.angle_beta   90.00
_cell.angle_gamma   90.00
#
_symmetry.space_group_name_H-M   'P 1'
#
loop_
_entity.id
_entity.type
_entity.pdbx_description
1 polymer ?
#
loop_
_entity_poly.entity_id
_entity_poly.type
_entity_poly.pdbx_seq_one_letter_code
_entity_poly.pdbx_strand_id
1 'polypeptide(L)'
;MKIKVKNLGALERAEFTLGDFTIICGGNNTGKTYATYALFGFLLTWRQMVSIEIPHAKIEELLSEGVTRIEIEEYVEVAREAIAKACQTYTRQLPRIFAAPTQRFKETSFHIILDTKNIRLTNKFKREIATAKAELFSLDKSEESTELVVTLLAEKESIKIPIHILDDLIADALKDIIFSQFMPNPFIASAERTGAAIFRKELNFARNRLLEEMGQADKKIDRMELLLKDYQDYALPIKTNVNFTRELETIFKKSSFIAEHHPDILKDFADIVGGEYTVTRNDELYYLPNGKRVKLSMDESSSAVRSLLDIGFYLRHQAQIGDLLMVDEPELNLHPENQRRIARLFARLVNLGIKVFITTHSDYIVKELNTLIMLNHDKPHLKRIAQTEGYRTEELISAKKIKVYIAEETLIQLDGKTKRSKCQTLTPANIDPELGIEARSFDTTIDAMNRIQEAIVWGAD
;
A
#
# COMPACT_ATOMS: atom_id res chain seq x y z
N MET A 1 13.14 -0.24 -4.42
CA MET A 1 13.03 1.03 -3.66
C MET A 1 13.46 0.79 -2.22
N LYS A 2 14.49 1.49 -1.72
CA LYS A 2 14.96 1.41 -0.34
C LYS A 2 14.48 2.64 0.45
N ILE A 3 13.90 2.42 1.62
CA ILE A 3 13.38 3.44 2.53
C ILE A 3 14.35 3.57 3.71
N LYS A 4 14.68 4.81 4.08
CA LYS A 4 15.42 5.16 5.29
C LYS A 4 14.60 6.14 6.11
N VAL A 5 14.47 5.85 7.39
CA VAL A 5 13.82 6.76 8.35
C VAL A 5 14.73 6.97 9.56
N LYS A 6 14.65 8.17 10.13
CA LYS A 6 15.31 8.54 11.39
C LYS A 6 14.32 9.29 12.27
N ASN A 7 14.34 9.02 13.57
CA ASN A 7 13.50 9.65 14.59
C ASN A 7 12.02 9.72 14.18
N LEU A 8 11.46 8.60 13.70
CA LEU A 8 10.07 8.51 13.27
C LEU A 8 9.28 7.69 14.31
N GLY A 9 8.65 8.39 15.25
CA GLY A 9 7.92 7.74 16.35
C GLY A 9 8.85 6.88 17.20
N ALA A 10 8.53 5.59 17.34
CA ALA A 10 9.37 4.63 18.05
C ALA A 10 10.67 4.28 17.30
N LEU A 11 10.78 4.55 15.99
CA LEU A 11 11.98 4.23 15.21
C LEU A 11 13.02 5.34 15.33
N GLU A 12 14.11 5.09 16.06
CA GLU A 12 15.24 6.02 16.10
C GLU A 12 15.98 6.04 14.75
N ARG A 13 16.12 4.87 14.12
CA ARG A 13 16.66 4.70 12.79
C ARG A 13 16.13 3.41 12.21
N ALA A 14 15.70 3.38 10.96
CA ALA A 14 15.38 2.13 10.28
C ALA A 14 15.66 2.23 8.78
N GLU A 15 16.01 1.09 8.20
CA GLU A 15 16.18 0.94 6.76
C GLU A 15 15.51 -0.35 6.31
N PHE A 16 14.65 -0.24 5.29
CA PHE A 16 13.96 -1.40 4.73
C PHE A 16 13.73 -1.21 3.24
N THR A 17 13.45 -2.29 2.53
CA THR A 17 13.25 -2.31 1.08
C THR A 17 11.92 -2.96 0.78
N LEU A 18 11.16 -2.36 -0.13
CA LEU A 18 9.92 -2.95 -0.61
C LEU A 18 10.25 -4.11 -1.58
N GLY A 19 9.93 -5.34 -1.17
CA GLY A 19 9.91 -6.54 -2.02
C GLY A 19 8.51 -6.80 -2.59
N ASP A 20 8.32 -7.94 -3.24
CA ASP A 20 6.99 -8.34 -3.74
C ASP A 20 6.08 -8.76 -2.58
N PHE A 21 6.63 -9.47 -1.58
CA PHE A 21 6.01 -9.67 -0.28
C PHE A 21 6.90 -9.08 0.81
N THR A 22 6.48 -7.99 1.43
CA THR A 22 7.21 -7.32 2.51
C THR A 22 6.48 -7.53 3.84
N ILE A 23 7.21 -7.89 4.89
CA ILE A 23 6.67 -8.19 6.22
C ILE A 23 7.47 -7.41 7.25
N ILE A 24 6.77 -6.68 8.12
CA ILE A 24 7.36 -6.13 9.34
C ILE A 24 6.74 -6.86 10.54
N CYS A 25 7.53 -7.65 11.25
CA CYS A 25 7.10 -8.38 12.44
C CYS A 25 7.73 -7.82 13.71
N GLY A 26 7.12 -8.09 14.87
CA GLY A 26 7.66 -7.69 16.18
C GLY A 26 6.58 -7.24 17.15
N GLY A 27 6.99 -6.89 18.38
CA GLY A 27 6.08 -6.53 19.47
C GLY A 27 5.29 -5.24 19.25
N ASN A 28 4.36 -4.95 20.15
CA ASN A 28 3.59 -3.70 20.13
C ASN A 28 4.51 -2.49 20.39
N ASN A 29 4.14 -1.34 19.85
CA ASN A 29 4.84 -0.07 20.06
C ASN A 29 6.32 -0.04 19.60
N THR A 30 6.71 -0.93 18.67
CA THR A 30 8.08 -1.07 18.13
C THR A 30 8.33 -0.29 16.84
N GLY A 31 7.33 0.46 16.35
CA GLY A 31 7.46 1.32 15.17
C GLY A 31 6.93 0.74 13.85
N LYS A 32 6.31 -0.46 13.86
CA LYS A 32 5.71 -1.08 12.66
C LYS A 32 4.73 -0.15 11.94
N THR A 33 3.71 0.33 12.66
CA THR A 33 2.71 1.27 12.14
C THR A 33 3.32 2.57 11.62
N TYR A 34 4.38 3.08 12.27
CA TYR A 34 5.11 4.26 11.80
C TYR A 34 5.77 4.02 10.43
N ALA A 35 6.45 2.88 10.24
CA ALA A 35 7.02 2.51 8.95
C ALA A 35 5.95 2.35 7.86
N THR A 36 4.85 1.65 8.18
CA THR A 36 3.71 1.42 7.28
C THR A 36 3.08 2.74 6.84
N TYR A 37 2.71 3.61 7.79
CA TYR A 37 1.97 4.83 7.52
C TYR A 37 2.84 5.85 6.78
N ALA A 38 4.12 5.94 7.11
CA ALA A 38 5.05 6.83 6.41
C ALA A 38 5.30 6.38 4.97
N LEU A 39 5.42 5.07 4.72
CA LEU A 39 5.54 4.55 3.35
C LEU A 39 4.24 4.79 2.56
N PHE A 40 3.09 4.43 3.15
CA PHE A 40 1.78 4.62 2.51
C PHE A 40 1.54 6.09 2.13
N GLY A 41 1.78 7.02 3.07
CA GLY A 41 1.59 8.44 2.81
C GLY A 41 2.49 8.98 1.69
N PHE A 42 3.72 8.49 1.57
CA PHE A 42 4.61 8.88 0.49
C PHE A 42 4.08 8.33 -0.85
N LEU A 43 3.75 7.04 -0.91
CA LEU A 43 3.23 6.40 -2.13
C LEU A 43 1.88 7.00 -2.58
N LEU A 44 1.07 7.52 -1.67
CA LEU A 44 -0.18 8.19 -2.03
C LEU A 44 0.04 9.61 -2.58
N THR A 45 1.14 10.28 -2.18
CA THR A 45 1.34 11.72 -2.45
C THR A 45 2.54 12.04 -3.34
N TRP A 46 3.35 11.05 -3.72
CA TRP A 46 4.63 11.28 -4.41
C TRP A 46 4.49 12.12 -5.70
N ARG A 47 3.40 11.95 -6.45
CA ARG A 47 3.14 12.72 -7.69
C ARG A 47 3.11 14.23 -7.46
N GLN A 48 2.60 14.63 -6.30
CA GLN A 48 2.52 16.03 -5.85
C GLN A 48 3.86 16.50 -5.25
N MET A 49 4.69 15.59 -4.74
CA MET A 49 5.95 15.91 -4.07
C MET A 49 7.13 15.96 -5.04
N VAL A 50 7.10 15.15 -6.09
CA VAL A 50 8.14 15.11 -7.14
C VAL A 50 7.84 16.22 -8.14
N SER A 51 8.72 17.22 -8.17
CA SER A 51 8.69 18.30 -9.14
C SER A 51 9.57 17.94 -10.34
N ILE A 52 9.05 18.11 -11.55
CA ILE A 52 9.79 18.05 -12.80
C ILE A 52 9.52 19.39 -13.49
N GLU A 53 10.57 20.16 -13.76
CA GLU A 53 10.46 21.44 -14.45
C GLU A 53 10.63 21.22 -15.96
N ILE A 54 9.66 21.67 -16.76
CA ILE A 54 9.77 21.63 -18.21
C ILE A 54 10.35 22.96 -18.70
N PRO A 55 11.41 22.95 -19.54
CA PRO A 55 11.97 24.18 -20.08
C PRO A 55 10.91 25.01 -20.81
N HIS A 56 10.82 26.31 -20.51
CA HIS A 56 9.83 27.20 -21.13
C HIS A 56 9.86 27.16 -22.66
N ALA A 57 11.06 27.04 -23.24
CA ALA A 57 11.25 26.91 -24.68
C ALA A 57 10.51 25.70 -25.29
N LYS A 58 10.39 24.58 -24.56
CA LYS A 58 9.65 23.39 -25.03
C LYS A 58 8.15 23.62 -25.06
N ILE A 59 7.63 24.39 -24.12
CA ILE A 59 6.22 24.79 -24.11
C ILE A 59 5.93 25.78 -25.25
N GLU A 60 6.83 26.73 -25.49
CA GLU A 60 6.72 27.67 -26.62
C GLU A 60 6.81 26.95 -27.98
N GLU A 61 7.71 25.98 -28.12
CA GLU A 61 7.82 25.10 -29.30
C GLU A 61 6.48 24.37 -29.53
N LEU A 62 5.91 23.74 -28.49
CA LEU A 62 4.62 23.05 -28.60
C LEU A 62 3.49 23.98 -29.07
N LEU A 63 3.40 25.20 -28.52
CA LEU A 63 2.35 26.16 -28.86
C LEU A 63 2.54 26.77 -30.26
N SER A 64 3.79 26.97 -30.69
CA SER A 64 4.13 27.62 -31.96
C SER A 64 4.20 26.65 -33.14
N GLU A 65 4.74 25.46 -32.95
CA GLU A 65 4.93 24.45 -34.00
C GLU A 65 3.85 23.36 -33.97
N GLY A 66 3.15 23.20 -32.84
CA GLY A 66 2.12 22.17 -32.64
C GLY A 66 2.67 20.83 -32.17
N VAL A 67 3.99 20.69 -32.06
CA VAL A 67 4.66 19.49 -31.55
C VAL A 67 5.94 19.88 -30.83
N THR A 68 6.30 19.15 -29.78
CA THR A 68 7.63 19.22 -29.18
C THR A 68 8.11 17.81 -28.82
N ARG A 69 9.43 17.64 -28.81
CA ARG A 69 10.10 16.40 -28.39
C ARG A 69 10.92 16.66 -27.14
N ILE A 70 10.78 15.78 -26.16
CA ILE A 70 11.43 15.89 -24.86
C ILE A 70 12.28 14.65 -24.62
N GLU A 71 13.59 14.84 -24.42
CA GLU A 71 14.54 13.78 -24.12
C GLU A 71 14.36 13.29 -22.68
N ILE A 72 13.98 12.04 -22.49
CA ILE A 72 13.60 11.52 -21.15
C ILE A 72 14.85 11.28 -20.29
N GLU A 73 15.99 10.97 -20.90
CA GLU A 73 17.26 10.66 -20.24
C GLU A 73 17.78 11.85 -19.44
N GLU A 74 17.58 13.08 -19.90
CA GLU A 74 17.92 14.29 -19.16
C GLU A 74 17.22 14.32 -17.78
N TYR A 75 15.98 13.84 -17.73
CA TYR A 75 15.20 13.73 -16.50
C TYR A 75 15.59 12.52 -15.66
N VAL A 76 16.07 11.44 -16.27
CA VAL A 76 16.62 10.26 -15.58
C VAL A 76 17.88 10.63 -14.79
N GLU A 77 18.75 11.47 -15.35
CA GLU A 77 19.98 11.93 -14.70
C GLU A 77 19.70 12.70 -13.40
N VAL A 78 18.65 13.53 -13.40
CA VAL A 78 18.24 14.34 -12.23
C VAL A 78 17.20 13.65 -11.34
N ALA A 79 16.68 12.49 -11.73
CA ALA A 79 15.62 11.77 -11.01
C ALA A 79 15.97 11.50 -9.54
N ARG A 80 17.25 11.22 -9.24
CA ARG A 80 17.74 11.00 -7.88
C ARG A 80 17.60 12.26 -7.02
N GLU A 81 17.93 13.42 -7.57
CA GLU A 81 17.81 14.70 -6.88
C GLU A 81 16.34 15.08 -6.69
N ALA A 82 15.51 14.88 -7.70
CA ALA A 82 14.07 15.12 -7.64
C ALA A 82 13.41 14.33 -6.49
N ILE A 83 13.74 13.04 -6.35
CA ILE A 83 13.24 12.20 -5.25
C ILE A 83 13.80 12.66 -3.90
N ALA A 84 15.08 13.04 -3.83
CA ALA A 84 15.66 13.55 -2.59
C ALA A 84 14.95 14.83 -2.11
N LYS A 85 14.66 15.77 -3.02
CA LYS A 85 13.86 16.98 -2.75
C LYS A 85 12.44 16.62 -2.33
N ALA A 86 11.78 15.72 -3.05
CA ALA A 86 10.43 15.24 -2.71
C ALA A 86 10.38 14.65 -1.30
N CYS A 87 11.38 13.87 -0.89
CA CYS A 87 11.47 13.32 0.46
C CYS A 87 11.64 14.40 1.54
N GLN A 88 12.38 15.48 1.27
CA GLN A 88 12.50 16.61 2.20
C GLN A 88 11.16 17.33 2.38
N THR A 89 10.44 17.57 1.28
CA THR A 89 9.09 18.15 1.31
C THR A 89 8.11 17.24 2.04
N TYR A 90 8.13 15.94 1.73
CA TYR A 90 7.28 14.94 2.36
C TYR A 90 7.53 14.82 3.88
N THR A 91 8.78 14.92 4.32
CA THR A 91 9.12 14.90 5.76
C THR A 91 8.37 16.01 6.52
N ARG A 92 8.16 17.18 5.91
CA ARG A 92 7.39 18.29 6.51
C ARG A 92 5.88 18.03 6.54
N GLN A 93 5.38 17.09 5.74
CA GLN A 93 3.97 16.69 5.69
C GLN A 93 3.63 15.58 6.68
N LEU A 94 4.62 14.90 7.25
CA LEU A 94 4.40 13.81 8.22
C LEU A 94 3.44 14.15 9.38
N PRO A 95 3.46 15.36 10.00
CA PRO A 95 2.47 15.73 11.01
C PRO A 95 1.02 15.55 10.53
N ARG A 96 0.74 15.89 9.27
CA ARG A 96 -0.57 15.71 8.65
C ARG A 96 -0.85 14.25 8.31
N ILE A 97 0.15 13.50 7.85
CA ILE A 97 0.01 12.05 7.56
C ILE A 97 -0.38 11.28 8.83
N PHE A 98 0.18 11.66 9.97
CA PHE A 98 -0.04 10.98 11.25
C PHE A 98 -1.14 11.61 12.11
N ALA A 99 -1.75 12.72 11.68
CA ALA A 99 -2.66 13.53 12.51
C ALA A 99 -2.05 13.82 13.90
N ALA A 100 -0.81 14.29 13.91
CA ALA A 100 -0.01 14.44 15.12
C ALA A 100 0.72 15.79 15.16
N PRO A 101 1.07 16.31 16.36
CA PRO A 101 1.71 17.61 16.50
C PRO A 101 3.06 17.69 15.78
N THR A 102 3.32 18.81 15.10
CA THR A 102 4.57 19.07 14.36
C THR A 102 5.84 18.89 15.22
N GLN A 103 5.75 19.18 16.52
CA GLN A 103 6.86 19.01 17.46
C GLN A 103 7.44 17.58 17.45
N ARG A 104 6.59 16.56 17.25
CA ARG A 104 7.03 15.15 17.23
C ARG A 104 7.92 14.81 16.04
N PHE A 105 7.91 15.63 14.98
CA PHE A 105 8.60 15.35 13.73
C PHE A 105 9.78 16.29 13.44
N LYS A 106 10.15 17.17 14.39
CA LYS A 106 11.21 18.18 14.16
C LYS A 106 12.56 17.58 13.81
N GLU A 107 12.89 16.43 14.37
CA GLU A 107 14.15 15.73 14.14
C GLU A 107 14.00 14.52 13.21
N THR A 108 12.81 14.33 12.64
CA THR A 108 12.51 13.21 11.74
C THR A 108 13.17 13.44 10.39
N SER A 109 13.70 12.39 9.80
CA SER A 109 14.00 12.37 8.37
C SER A 109 13.41 11.14 7.70
N PHE A 110 12.90 11.33 6.49
CA PHE A 110 12.42 10.29 5.62
C PHE A 110 13.14 10.40 4.27
N HIS A 111 13.69 9.30 3.79
CA HIS A 111 14.39 9.26 2.50
C HIS A 111 14.06 7.98 1.74
N ILE A 112 13.91 8.13 0.42
CA ILE A 112 13.85 7.02 -0.51
C ILE A 112 15.08 7.04 -1.39
N ILE A 113 15.67 5.86 -1.56
CA ILE A 113 16.79 5.60 -2.45
C ILE A 113 16.28 4.67 -3.55
N LEU A 114 16.34 5.16 -4.79
CA LEU A 114 16.07 4.40 -6.00
C LEU A 114 17.39 3.94 -6.61
N ASP A 115 17.37 2.78 -7.25
CA ASP A 115 18.49 2.34 -8.10
C ASP A 115 18.38 3.04 -9.46
N THR A 116 18.86 4.28 -9.52
CA THR A 116 18.74 5.11 -10.71
C THR A 116 19.67 4.70 -11.84
N LYS A 117 20.61 3.76 -11.61
CA LYS A 117 21.49 3.25 -12.67
C LYS A 117 20.80 2.25 -13.59
N ASN A 118 19.69 1.67 -13.14
CA ASN A 118 18.94 0.64 -13.85
C ASN A 118 17.46 1.04 -14.03
N ILE A 119 17.18 2.33 -14.22
CA ILE A 119 15.82 2.78 -14.54
C ILE A 119 15.42 2.16 -15.87
N ARG A 120 14.43 1.25 -15.84
CA ARG A 120 13.77 0.79 -17.06
C ARG A 120 12.65 1.76 -17.36
N LEU A 121 12.78 2.51 -18.45
CA LEU A 121 11.70 3.36 -18.91
C LEU A 121 10.49 2.51 -19.26
N THR A 122 9.30 3.08 -19.09
CA THR A 122 8.09 2.44 -19.61
C THR A 122 8.24 2.27 -21.12
N ASN A 123 8.15 1.02 -21.62
CA ASN A 123 8.42 0.73 -23.04
C ASN A 123 7.52 1.59 -23.95
N LYS A 124 6.21 1.53 -23.74
CA LYS A 124 5.23 2.31 -24.50
C LYS A 124 4.40 3.17 -23.57
N PHE A 125 4.27 4.44 -23.89
CA PHE A 125 3.39 5.36 -23.17
C PHE A 125 2.51 6.09 -24.16
N LYS A 126 1.21 6.18 -23.89
CA LYS A 126 0.27 6.99 -24.65
C LYS A 126 -0.73 7.61 -23.71
N ARG A 127 -0.92 8.92 -23.80
CA ARG A 127 -1.95 9.67 -23.09
C ARG A 127 -2.59 10.66 -24.05
N GLU A 128 -3.89 10.52 -24.24
CA GLU A 128 -4.70 11.44 -25.02
C GLU A 128 -5.57 12.26 -24.08
N ILE A 129 -5.64 13.56 -24.33
CA ILE A 129 -6.42 14.50 -23.55
C ILE A 129 -7.43 15.10 -24.49
N ALA A 130 -8.71 14.84 -24.22
CA ALA A 130 -9.81 15.31 -25.02
C ALA A 130 -10.87 15.97 -24.16
N THR A 131 -11.55 16.95 -24.74
CA THR A 131 -12.85 17.42 -24.27
C THR A 131 -13.96 16.58 -24.90
N ALA A 132 -15.20 16.76 -24.46
CA ALA A 132 -16.36 16.11 -25.08
C ALA A 132 -16.55 16.43 -26.58
N LYS A 133 -15.83 17.43 -27.13
CA LYS A 133 -16.00 17.92 -28.51
C LYS A 133 -14.72 17.89 -29.35
N ALA A 134 -13.54 17.78 -28.74
CA ALA A 134 -12.26 17.86 -29.46
C ALA A 134 -11.12 17.22 -28.67
N GLU A 135 -10.22 16.55 -29.37
CA GLU A 135 -8.91 16.14 -28.86
C GLU A 135 -8.00 17.37 -28.72
N LEU A 136 -7.38 17.53 -27.56
CA LEU A 136 -6.53 18.66 -27.21
C LEU A 136 -5.05 18.32 -27.41
N PHE A 137 -4.60 17.22 -26.80
CA PHE A 137 -3.20 16.80 -26.83
C PHE A 137 -3.06 15.29 -26.92
N SER A 138 -1.96 14.85 -27.50
CA SER A 138 -1.41 13.52 -27.29
C SER A 138 0.01 13.60 -26.75
N LEU A 139 0.32 12.67 -25.85
CA LEU A 139 1.67 12.42 -25.34
C LEU A 139 2.00 10.96 -25.66
N ASP A 140 2.99 10.74 -26.51
CA ASP A 140 3.35 9.43 -27.04
C ASP A 140 4.85 9.17 -26.86
N LYS A 141 5.17 8.00 -26.32
CA LYS A 141 6.51 7.40 -26.31
C LYS A 141 6.42 6.03 -26.96
N SER A 142 7.13 5.84 -28.06
CA SER A 142 7.22 4.53 -28.75
C SER A 142 8.19 3.58 -28.03
N GLU A 143 8.10 2.29 -28.34
CA GLU A 143 8.82 1.21 -27.64
C GLU A 143 10.34 1.38 -27.64
N GLU A 144 10.90 1.80 -28.78
CA GLU A 144 12.35 1.97 -28.97
C GLU A 144 12.81 3.42 -28.77
N SER A 145 11.88 4.38 -28.61
CA SER A 145 12.24 5.79 -28.45
C SER A 145 12.50 6.14 -27.00
N THR A 146 13.48 7.00 -26.83
CA THR A 146 13.84 7.66 -25.58
C THR A 146 13.22 9.06 -25.45
N GLU A 147 12.49 9.50 -26.48
CA GLU A 147 11.80 10.79 -26.51
C GLU A 147 10.32 10.64 -26.13
N LEU A 148 9.81 11.62 -25.37
CA LEU A 148 8.38 11.87 -25.25
C LEU A 148 7.97 12.89 -26.30
N VAL A 149 7.09 12.48 -27.21
CA VAL A 149 6.52 13.35 -28.25
C VAL A 149 5.19 13.91 -27.73
N VAL A 150 5.09 15.23 -27.66
CA VAL A 150 3.86 15.93 -27.24
C VAL A 150 3.31 16.66 -28.45
N THR A 151 2.06 16.38 -28.81
CA THR A 151 1.40 16.97 -29.99
C THR A 151 0.14 17.72 -29.58
N LEU A 152 -0.02 18.95 -30.06
CA LEU A 152 -1.24 19.73 -29.96
C LEU A 152 -2.17 19.31 -31.12
N LEU A 153 -3.31 18.71 -30.78
CA LEU A 153 -4.29 18.21 -31.76
C LEU A 153 -5.40 19.22 -32.05
N ALA A 154 -5.52 20.25 -31.23
CA ALA A 154 -6.48 21.34 -31.41
C ALA A 154 -6.04 22.39 -32.43
N GLU A 155 -6.99 22.96 -33.17
CA GLU A 155 -6.73 24.13 -34.02
C GLU A 155 -6.29 25.32 -33.13
N LYS A 156 -5.13 25.92 -33.46
CA LYS A 156 -4.43 26.98 -32.70
C LYS A 156 -5.32 28.14 -32.22
N GLU A 157 -6.40 28.45 -32.93
CA GLU A 157 -7.28 29.59 -32.64
C GLU A 157 -8.42 29.26 -31.65
N SER A 158 -8.70 27.98 -31.40
CA SER A 158 -9.93 27.56 -30.71
C SER A 158 -9.79 27.42 -29.18
N ILE A 159 -8.57 27.28 -28.65
CA ILE A 159 -8.36 26.82 -27.27
C ILE A 159 -7.24 27.64 -26.58
N LYS A 160 -7.62 28.46 -25.60
CA LYS A 160 -6.69 29.16 -24.69
C LYS A 160 -6.43 28.29 -23.45
N ILE A 161 -5.45 27.40 -23.52
CA ILE A 161 -5.04 26.61 -22.35
C ILE A 161 -3.96 27.37 -21.57
N PRO A 162 -4.14 27.55 -20.25
CA PRO A 162 -3.09 28.11 -19.41
C PRO A 162 -1.80 27.28 -19.46
N ILE A 163 -0.66 27.95 -19.60
CA ILE A 163 0.67 27.33 -19.72
C ILE A 163 0.97 26.35 -18.56
N HIS A 164 0.56 26.68 -17.33
CA HIS A 164 0.78 25.80 -16.17
C HIS A 164 0.12 24.42 -16.32
N ILE A 165 -1.03 24.33 -17.01
CA ILE A 165 -1.70 23.04 -17.24
C ILE A 165 -0.87 22.17 -18.18
N LEU A 166 -0.25 22.77 -19.20
CA LEU A 166 0.63 22.04 -20.12
C LEU A 166 1.87 21.50 -19.41
N ASP A 167 2.49 22.35 -18.59
CA ASP A 167 3.65 21.99 -17.77
C ASP A 167 3.32 20.80 -16.85
N ASP A 168 2.22 20.89 -16.09
CA ASP A 168 1.77 19.83 -15.19
C ASP A 168 1.49 18.51 -15.93
N LEU A 169 0.85 18.57 -17.10
CA LEU A 169 0.52 17.38 -17.90
C LEU A 169 1.76 16.66 -18.41
N ILE A 170 2.73 17.42 -18.94
CA ILE A 170 4.00 16.87 -19.43
C ILE A 170 4.82 16.33 -18.26
N ALA A 171 4.92 17.09 -17.17
CA ALA A 171 5.61 16.66 -15.96
C ALA A 171 5.01 15.36 -15.40
N ASP A 172 3.69 15.23 -15.34
CA ASP A 172 3.04 14.01 -14.87
C ASP A 172 3.26 12.81 -15.80
N ALA A 173 3.32 13.02 -17.12
CA ALA A 173 3.68 11.96 -18.07
C ALA A 173 5.13 11.50 -17.87
N LEU A 174 6.08 12.42 -17.71
CA LEU A 174 7.47 12.07 -17.40
C LEU A 174 7.58 11.33 -16.06
N LYS A 175 6.82 11.76 -15.04
CA LYS A 175 6.75 11.05 -13.76
C LYS A 175 6.29 9.60 -13.93
N ASP A 176 5.27 9.37 -14.75
CA ASP A 176 4.77 8.03 -15.05
C ASP A 176 5.82 7.18 -15.77
N ILE A 177 6.48 7.73 -16.77
CA ILE A 177 7.46 6.98 -17.56
C ILE A 177 8.69 6.57 -16.72
N ILE A 178 9.16 7.47 -15.84
CA ILE A 178 10.40 7.32 -15.07
C ILE A 178 10.19 6.56 -13.76
N PHE A 179 9.14 6.93 -13.00
CA PHE A 179 9.01 6.51 -11.59
C PHE A 179 7.98 5.40 -11.34
N SER A 180 7.04 5.14 -12.26
CA SER A 180 5.94 4.17 -12.02
C SER A 180 6.43 2.78 -11.62
N GLN A 181 7.53 2.29 -12.20
CA GLN A 181 8.14 0.99 -11.85
C GLN A 181 8.53 0.88 -10.36
N PHE A 182 8.81 2.01 -9.70
CA PHE A 182 9.23 2.08 -8.32
C PHE A 182 8.09 2.43 -7.36
N MET A 183 7.03 3.05 -7.87
CA MET A 183 5.93 3.64 -7.09
C MET A 183 4.63 2.87 -7.35
N PRO A 184 4.43 1.69 -6.72
CA PRO A 184 3.18 0.96 -6.87
C PRO A 184 2.02 1.76 -6.28
N ASN A 185 0.83 1.57 -6.85
CA ASN A 185 -0.39 2.18 -6.35
C ASN A 185 -0.80 1.52 -5.02
N PRO A 186 -0.83 2.25 -3.88
CA PRO A 186 -1.05 1.64 -2.59
C PRO A 186 -2.55 1.54 -2.25
N PHE A 187 -2.98 0.37 -1.79
CA PHE A 187 -4.21 0.18 -1.03
C PHE A 187 -3.84 -0.17 0.41
N ILE A 188 -4.53 0.38 1.42
CA ILE A 188 -4.25 0.05 2.82
C ILE A 188 -5.50 -0.44 3.55
N ALA A 189 -5.34 -1.49 4.34
CA ALA A 189 -6.29 -1.97 5.34
C ALA A 189 -5.64 -1.78 6.73
N SER A 190 -5.89 -0.63 7.37
CA SER A 190 -5.32 -0.29 8.68
C SER A 190 -5.87 -1.16 9.81
N ALA A 191 -5.24 -1.15 10.98
CA ALA A 191 -5.73 -1.88 12.17
C ALA A 191 -7.15 -1.44 12.59
N GLU A 192 -7.50 -0.17 12.34
CA GLU A 192 -8.80 0.44 12.69
C GLU A 192 -9.92 0.16 11.67
N ARG A 193 -9.65 -0.63 10.62
CA ARG A 193 -10.63 -0.97 9.55
C ARG A 193 -11.94 -1.57 10.09
N THR A 194 -11.88 -2.29 11.21
CA THR A 194 -13.08 -2.85 11.86
C THR A 194 -14.02 -1.75 12.34
N GLY A 195 -13.49 -0.66 12.91
CA GLY A 195 -14.28 0.48 13.35
C GLY A 195 -14.91 1.24 12.19
N ALA A 196 -14.16 1.42 11.09
CA ALA A 196 -14.67 2.04 9.86
C ALA A 196 -15.86 1.27 9.25
N ALA A 197 -15.82 -0.07 9.31
CA ALA A 197 -16.90 -0.93 8.85
C ALA A 197 -18.18 -0.82 9.71
N ILE A 198 -18.04 -0.72 11.03
CA ILE A 198 -19.17 -0.65 11.97
C ILE A 198 -19.84 0.73 11.90
N PHE A 199 -19.08 1.81 12.10
CA PHE A 199 -19.63 3.16 12.25
C PHE A 199 -19.87 3.88 10.91
N ARG A 200 -20.00 3.12 9.82
CA ARG A 200 -20.13 3.64 8.46
C ARG A 200 -21.32 4.60 8.32
N LYS A 201 -22.47 4.24 8.91
CA LYS A 201 -23.70 5.03 8.82
C LYS A 201 -23.59 6.34 9.60
N GLU A 202 -23.03 6.29 10.80
CA GLU A 202 -22.80 7.44 11.67
C GLU A 202 -21.80 8.42 11.03
N LEU A 203 -20.72 7.90 10.45
CA LEU A 203 -19.72 8.70 9.74
C LEU A 203 -20.30 9.39 8.50
N ASN A 204 -21.21 8.73 7.78
CA ASN A 204 -21.94 9.35 6.67
C ASN A 204 -22.91 10.43 7.15
N PHE A 205 -23.66 10.16 8.22
CA PHE A 205 -24.61 11.12 8.79
C PHE A 205 -23.90 12.39 9.29
N ALA A 206 -22.78 12.25 10.01
CA ALA A 206 -22.00 13.37 10.51
C ALA A 206 -21.53 14.30 9.37
N ARG A 207 -20.99 13.75 8.27
CA ARG A 207 -20.60 14.56 7.11
C ARG A 207 -21.79 15.23 6.42
N ASN A 208 -22.90 14.51 6.21
CA ASN A 208 -24.06 15.08 5.53
C ASN A 208 -24.65 16.24 6.34
N ARG A 209 -24.74 16.09 7.67
CA ARG A 209 -25.15 17.17 8.57
C ARG A 209 -24.21 18.38 8.49
N LEU A 210 -22.89 18.17 8.48
CA LEU A 210 -21.94 19.27 8.31
C LEU A 210 -22.11 19.98 6.96
N LEU A 211 -22.34 19.24 5.87
CA LEU A 211 -22.62 19.84 4.56
C LEU A 211 -23.93 20.64 4.53
N GLU A 212 -24.97 20.19 5.25
CA GLU A 212 -26.23 20.91 5.40
C GLU A 212 -26.05 22.19 6.22
N GLU A 213 -25.36 22.12 7.36
CA GLU A 213 -25.02 23.28 8.20
C GLU A 213 -24.18 24.30 7.41
N MET A 214 -23.29 23.84 6.53
CA MET A 214 -22.53 24.70 5.61
C MET A 214 -23.39 25.35 4.52
N GLY A 215 -24.43 24.65 4.03
CA GLY A 215 -25.39 25.19 3.08
C GLY A 215 -26.20 26.34 3.68
N GLN A 216 -26.39 26.32 5.00
CA GLN A 216 -27.13 27.33 5.76
C GLN A 216 -26.23 28.43 6.37
N ALA A 217 -24.91 28.23 6.43
CA ALA A 217 -23.98 29.21 6.99
C ALA A 217 -23.80 30.45 6.08
N ASP A 218 -23.96 31.63 6.68
CA ASP A 218 -23.70 32.93 6.06
C ASP A 218 -22.27 33.03 5.49
N LYS A 219 -22.11 33.81 4.42
CA LYS A 219 -20.87 34.04 3.62
C LYS A 219 -19.61 34.46 4.41
N LYS A 220 -19.67 34.57 5.75
CA LYS A 220 -18.58 34.99 6.63
C LYS A 220 -17.81 33.84 7.28
N ILE A 221 -18.29 32.60 7.24
CA ILE A 221 -17.50 31.45 7.69
C ILE A 221 -16.78 30.87 6.48
N ASP A 222 -15.45 30.77 6.56
CA ASP A 222 -14.65 30.21 5.49
C ASP A 222 -15.02 28.74 5.31
N ARG A 223 -15.85 28.46 4.30
CA ARG A 223 -16.37 27.13 3.98
C ARG A 223 -15.24 26.13 3.79
N MET A 224 -14.05 26.61 3.39
CA MET A 224 -12.83 25.80 3.29
C MET A 224 -12.23 25.44 4.64
N GLU A 225 -12.32 26.31 5.66
CA GLU A 225 -11.83 26.04 7.01
C GLU A 225 -12.72 25.03 7.75
N LEU A 226 -14.05 25.11 7.56
CA LEU A 226 -15.02 24.10 8.02
C LEU A 226 -14.79 22.74 7.35
N LEU A 227 -14.54 22.72 6.03
CA LEU A 227 -14.17 21.51 5.31
C LEU A 227 -12.88 20.88 5.84
N LEU A 228 -11.92 21.69 6.32
CA LEU A 228 -10.63 21.21 6.81
C LEU A 228 -10.65 20.74 8.27
N LYS A 229 -11.57 21.26 9.10
CA LYS A 229 -11.73 20.86 10.51
C LYS A 229 -12.06 19.37 10.67
N ASP A 230 -12.88 18.81 9.79
CA ASP A 230 -13.31 17.41 9.83
C ASP A 230 -12.19 16.40 9.46
N TYR A 231 -11.05 16.89 8.94
CA TYR A 231 -9.97 16.07 8.40
C TYR A 231 -8.67 16.08 9.22
N GLN A 232 -8.65 16.69 10.41
CA GLN A 232 -7.44 16.74 11.24
C GLN A 232 -7.35 15.61 12.27
N ASP A 233 -8.39 14.81 12.47
CA ASP A 233 -8.47 13.93 13.64
C ASP A 233 -7.93 12.50 13.40
N TYR A 234 -7.76 12.08 12.15
CA TYR A 234 -7.30 10.74 11.81
C TYR A 234 -6.04 10.75 10.94
N ALA A 235 -5.13 9.82 11.24
CA ALA A 235 -4.01 9.54 10.35
C ALA A 235 -4.50 9.18 8.94
N LEU A 236 -3.74 9.57 7.92
CA LEU A 236 -4.11 9.44 6.51
C LEU A 236 -4.52 8.01 6.11
N PRO A 237 -3.85 6.92 6.55
CA PRO A 237 -4.31 5.56 6.29
C PRO A 237 -5.73 5.27 6.80
N ILE A 238 -6.02 5.67 8.04
CA ILE A 238 -7.33 5.47 8.68
C ILE A 238 -8.40 6.27 7.92
N LYS A 239 -8.08 7.54 7.60
CA LYS A 239 -8.95 8.39 6.78
C LYS A 239 -9.23 7.75 5.41
N THR A 240 -8.24 7.12 4.80
CA THR A 240 -8.41 6.44 3.51
C THR A 240 -9.32 5.22 3.64
N ASN A 241 -9.17 4.41 4.70
CA ASN A 241 -10.11 3.31 5.00
C ASN A 241 -11.53 3.82 5.19
N VAL A 242 -11.73 4.85 6.01
CA VAL A 242 -13.05 5.45 6.24
C VAL A 242 -13.67 5.92 4.92
N ASN A 243 -12.92 6.65 4.09
CA ASN A 243 -13.40 7.11 2.79
C ASN A 243 -13.76 5.93 1.86
N PHE A 244 -12.91 4.90 1.83
CA PHE A 244 -13.17 3.69 1.06
C PHE A 244 -14.47 3.00 1.49
N THR A 245 -14.65 2.78 2.80
CA THR A 245 -15.87 2.17 3.34
C THR A 245 -17.12 3.00 3.05
N ARG A 246 -16.99 4.33 2.92
CA ARG A 246 -18.13 5.18 2.56
C ARG A 246 -18.53 5.04 1.09
N GLU A 247 -17.58 4.77 0.21
CA GLU A 247 -17.79 4.69 -1.24
C GLU A 247 -18.12 3.27 -1.73
N LEU A 248 -18.40 2.32 -0.83
CA LEU A 248 -18.62 0.91 -1.20
C LEU A 248 -19.72 0.69 -2.25
N GLU A 249 -20.80 1.47 -2.27
CA GLU A 249 -21.82 1.36 -3.34
C GLU A 249 -21.24 1.60 -4.74
N THR A 250 -20.40 2.63 -4.86
CA THR A 250 -19.77 3.02 -6.12
C THR A 250 -18.70 2.02 -6.50
N ILE A 251 -17.95 1.55 -5.50
CA ILE A 251 -16.90 0.55 -5.69
C ILE A 251 -17.51 -0.79 -6.12
N PHE A 252 -18.64 -1.20 -5.53
CA PHE A 252 -19.33 -2.46 -5.82
C PHE A 252 -19.75 -2.59 -7.29
N LYS A 253 -19.95 -1.47 -7.99
CA LYS A 253 -20.30 -1.43 -9.43
C LYS A 253 -19.11 -1.71 -10.35
N LYS A 254 -17.88 -1.72 -9.83
CA LYS A 254 -16.64 -1.99 -10.58
C LYS A 254 -16.28 -3.47 -10.50
N SER A 255 -15.40 -3.91 -11.40
CA SER A 255 -14.80 -5.24 -11.40
C SER A 255 -13.28 -5.10 -11.41
N SER A 256 -12.59 -5.94 -10.64
CA SER A 256 -11.12 -6.03 -10.65
C SER A 256 -10.64 -7.06 -11.68
N PHE A 257 -9.33 -7.05 -11.99
CA PHE A 257 -8.77 -8.12 -12.83
C PHE A 257 -8.89 -9.50 -12.15
N ILE A 258 -8.86 -9.54 -10.81
CA ILE A 258 -9.06 -10.77 -10.04
C ILE A 258 -10.47 -11.31 -10.26
N ALA A 259 -11.50 -10.47 -10.18
CA ALA A 259 -12.87 -10.91 -10.39
C ALA A 259 -13.11 -11.42 -11.81
N GLU A 260 -12.44 -10.82 -12.80
CA GLU A 260 -12.59 -11.19 -14.21
C GLU A 260 -11.79 -12.45 -14.60
N HIS A 261 -10.57 -12.60 -14.08
CA HIS A 261 -9.61 -13.61 -14.56
C HIS A 261 -9.22 -14.67 -13.52
N HIS A 262 -9.44 -14.41 -12.23
CA HIS A 262 -9.04 -15.27 -11.11
C HIS A 262 -10.16 -15.42 -10.06
N PRO A 263 -11.38 -15.85 -10.44
CA PRO A 263 -12.51 -15.95 -9.52
C PRO A 263 -12.28 -16.95 -8.37
N ASP A 264 -11.35 -17.88 -8.54
CA ASP A 264 -10.94 -18.83 -7.52
C ASP A 264 -10.21 -18.16 -6.33
N ILE A 265 -9.53 -17.03 -6.54
CA ILE A 265 -8.99 -16.19 -5.45
C ILE A 265 -10.12 -15.61 -4.59
N LEU A 266 -11.21 -15.18 -5.23
CA LEU A 266 -12.39 -14.68 -4.51
C LEU A 266 -13.10 -15.80 -3.75
N LYS A 267 -13.08 -17.02 -4.29
CA LYS A 267 -13.58 -18.21 -3.59
C LYS A 267 -12.75 -18.53 -2.36
N ASP A 268 -11.42 -18.56 -2.48
CA ASP A 268 -10.53 -18.76 -1.32
C ASP A 268 -10.80 -17.71 -0.23
N PHE A 269 -10.96 -16.45 -0.63
CA PHE A 269 -11.27 -15.37 0.29
C PHE A 269 -12.66 -15.55 0.94
N ALA A 270 -13.67 -15.95 0.19
CA ALA A 270 -14.99 -16.27 0.73
C ALA A 270 -14.95 -17.45 1.71
N ASP A 271 -14.06 -18.43 1.50
CA ASP A 271 -13.84 -19.55 2.43
C ASP A 271 -13.13 -19.12 3.72
N ILE A 272 -12.29 -18.08 3.69
CA ILE A 272 -11.67 -17.47 4.88
C ILE A 272 -12.71 -16.71 5.70
N VAL A 273 -13.53 -15.89 5.03
CA VAL A 273 -14.58 -15.08 5.68
C VAL A 273 -15.74 -15.96 6.15
N GLY A 274 -16.02 -17.06 5.43
CA GLY A 274 -17.13 -17.98 5.66
C GLY A 274 -18.42 -17.58 4.94
N GLY A 275 -18.34 -16.78 3.87
CA GLY A 275 -19.48 -16.17 3.19
C GLY A 275 -19.09 -15.04 2.24
N GLU A 276 -20.09 -14.28 1.78
CA GLU A 276 -19.90 -13.19 0.82
C GLU A 276 -20.52 -11.86 1.27
N TYR A 277 -19.95 -10.76 0.80
CA TYR A 277 -20.51 -9.42 0.99
C TYR A 277 -21.39 -9.01 -0.19
N THR A 278 -22.49 -8.32 0.08
CA THR A 278 -23.35 -7.70 -0.93
C THR A 278 -23.72 -6.29 -0.52
N VAL A 279 -23.91 -5.42 -1.51
CA VAL A 279 -24.47 -4.08 -1.31
C VAL A 279 -25.82 -4.00 -2.01
N THR A 280 -26.83 -3.43 -1.35
CA THR A 280 -28.14 -3.17 -1.98
C THR A 280 -28.13 -1.88 -2.78
N ARG A 281 -29.20 -1.63 -3.55
CA ARG A 281 -29.38 -0.36 -4.27
C ARG A 281 -29.52 0.86 -3.35
N ASN A 282 -29.82 0.65 -2.07
CA ASN A 282 -29.95 1.71 -1.07
C ASN A 282 -28.66 1.89 -0.25
N ASP A 283 -27.52 1.44 -0.80
CA ASP A 283 -26.22 1.48 -0.15
C ASP A 283 -26.14 0.71 1.19
N GLU A 284 -26.99 -0.31 1.35
CA GLU A 284 -26.96 -1.16 2.54
C GLU A 284 -26.02 -2.34 2.34
N LEU A 285 -25.04 -2.47 3.23
CA LEU A 285 -24.05 -3.54 3.23
C LEU A 285 -24.55 -4.72 4.07
N TYR A 286 -24.53 -5.91 3.47
CA TYR A 286 -24.88 -7.16 4.12
C TYR A 286 -23.80 -8.23 3.91
N TYR A 287 -23.75 -9.16 4.86
CA TYR A 287 -22.99 -10.38 4.77
C TYR A 287 -23.91 -11.60 4.66
N LEU A 288 -23.57 -12.52 3.77
CA LEU A 288 -24.29 -13.77 3.52
C LEU A 288 -23.39 -14.94 3.90
N PRO A 289 -23.60 -15.57 5.06
CA PRO A 289 -22.83 -16.74 5.46
C PRO A 289 -23.08 -17.92 4.53
N ASN A 290 -22.04 -18.70 4.25
CA ASN A 290 -22.12 -19.91 3.43
C ASN A 290 -23.15 -20.90 3.99
N GLY A 291 -23.99 -21.44 3.10
CA GLY A 291 -25.00 -22.44 3.44
C GLY A 291 -26.17 -21.92 4.30
N LYS A 292 -26.24 -20.62 4.61
CA LYS A 292 -27.34 -20.01 5.37
C LYS A 292 -28.14 -19.06 4.50
N ARG A 293 -29.46 -18.98 4.74
CA ARG A 293 -30.36 -18.05 4.04
C ARG A 293 -30.49 -16.68 4.73
N VAL A 294 -29.80 -16.49 5.86
CA VAL A 294 -29.83 -15.23 6.62
C VAL A 294 -28.91 -14.20 5.98
N LYS A 295 -29.37 -12.95 5.93
CA LYS A 295 -28.53 -11.78 5.63
C LYS A 295 -28.25 -11.07 6.94
N LEU A 296 -26.97 -10.84 7.23
CA LEU A 296 -26.52 -10.19 8.45
C LEU A 296 -26.05 -8.77 8.11
N SER A 297 -26.44 -7.79 8.92
CA SER A 297 -25.81 -6.47 8.89
C SER A 297 -24.35 -6.57 9.38
N MET A 298 -23.57 -5.50 9.24
CA MET A 298 -22.23 -5.47 9.82
C MET A 298 -22.26 -5.63 11.34
N ASP A 299 -23.25 -5.05 12.02
CA ASP A 299 -23.44 -5.14 13.48
C ASP A 299 -23.79 -6.56 13.96
N GLU A 300 -24.39 -7.38 13.10
CA GLU A 300 -24.75 -8.78 13.36
C GLU A 300 -23.65 -9.77 12.94
N SER A 301 -22.69 -9.32 12.14
CA SER A 301 -21.61 -10.15 11.60
C SER A 301 -20.45 -10.31 12.59
N SER A 302 -19.64 -11.37 12.48
CA SER A 302 -18.48 -11.56 13.37
C SER A 302 -17.39 -10.50 13.16
N SER A 303 -16.52 -10.30 14.15
CA SER A 303 -15.41 -9.35 14.05
C SER A 303 -14.42 -9.69 12.92
N ALA A 304 -14.22 -10.97 12.63
CA ALA A 304 -13.43 -11.44 11.48
C ALA A 304 -14.04 -10.99 10.14
N VAL A 305 -15.35 -11.12 10.00
CA VAL A 305 -16.08 -10.67 8.79
C VAL A 305 -15.94 -9.15 8.63
N ARG A 306 -16.02 -8.39 9.72
CA ARG A 306 -15.86 -6.92 9.66
C ARG A 306 -14.43 -6.52 9.31
N SER A 307 -13.42 -7.18 9.90
CA SER A 307 -12.01 -6.82 9.68
C SER A 307 -11.52 -7.16 8.26
N LEU A 308 -12.16 -8.09 7.56
CA LEU A 308 -11.82 -8.47 6.19
C LEU A 308 -12.60 -7.72 5.10
N LEU A 309 -13.58 -6.88 5.47
CA LEU A 309 -14.45 -6.17 4.53
C LEU A 309 -13.66 -5.40 3.46
N ASP A 310 -12.74 -4.54 3.87
CA ASP A 310 -11.97 -3.69 2.96
C ASP A 310 -11.13 -4.50 1.98
N ILE A 311 -10.52 -5.59 2.47
CA ILE A 311 -9.72 -6.51 1.65
C ILE A 311 -10.62 -7.20 0.62
N GLY A 312 -11.80 -7.67 1.03
CA GLY A 312 -12.75 -8.33 0.12
C GLY A 312 -13.22 -7.43 -1.01
N PHE A 313 -13.56 -6.17 -0.69
CA PHE A 313 -13.96 -5.20 -1.69
C PHE A 313 -12.80 -4.80 -2.60
N TYR A 314 -11.60 -4.60 -2.07
CA TYR A 314 -10.42 -4.35 -2.87
C TYR A 314 -10.19 -5.49 -3.88
N LEU A 315 -10.14 -6.73 -3.41
CA LEU A 315 -9.92 -7.91 -4.24
C LEU A 315 -10.96 -8.05 -5.35
N ARG A 316 -12.24 -7.85 -5.05
CA ARG A 316 -13.34 -8.05 -6.01
C ARG A 316 -13.51 -6.87 -6.97
N HIS A 317 -13.22 -5.64 -6.55
CA HIS A 317 -13.69 -4.46 -7.28
C HIS A 317 -12.61 -3.45 -7.68
N GLN A 318 -11.41 -3.50 -7.10
CA GLN A 318 -10.37 -2.49 -7.36
C GLN A 318 -9.01 -3.04 -7.75
N ALA A 319 -8.63 -4.22 -7.29
CA ALA A 319 -7.29 -4.76 -7.47
C ALA A 319 -6.83 -4.71 -8.94
N GLN A 320 -5.61 -4.21 -9.16
CA GLN A 320 -4.92 -4.17 -10.44
C GLN A 320 -3.52 -4.81 -10.32
N ILE A 321 -3.00 -5.33 -11.43
CA ILE A 321 -1.64 -5.85 -11.49
C ILE A 321 -0.66 -4.71 -11.20
N GLY A 322 0.33 -4.94 -10.33
CA GLY A 322 1.31 -3.94 -9.92
C GLY A 322 0.90 -3.08 -8.72
N ASP A 323 -0.32 -3.21 -8.21
CA ASP A 323 -0.75 -2.59 -6.96
C ASP A 323 0.11 -3.05 -5.76
N LEU A 324 0.08 -2.26 -4.69
CA LEU A 324 0.60 -2.63 -3.36
C LEU A 324 -0.55 -2.74 -2.35
N LEU A 325 -0.91 -3.96 -1.99
CA LEU A 325 -1.84 -4.25 -0.90
C LEU A 325 -1.10 -4.20 0.45
N MET A 326 -1.37 -3.15 1.24
CA MET A 326 -0.83 -2.96 2.59
C MET A 326 -1.87 -3.39 3.64
N VAL A 327 -1.54 -4.34 4.52
CA VAL A 327 -2.46 -4.80 5.57
C VAL A 327 -1.77 -4.73 6.93
N ASP A 328 -2.30 -3.90 7.81
CA ASP A 328 -1.80 -3.75 9.18
C ASP A 328 -2.47 -4.82 10.06
N GLU A 329 -1.69 -5.75 10.60
CA GLU A 329 -2.17 -6.87 11.44
C GLU A 329 -3.35 -7.64 10.78
N PRO A 330 -3.11 -8.35 9.66
CA PRO A 330 -4.14 -9.15 8.99
C PRO A 330 -4.75 -10.22 9.89
N GLU A 331 -4.03 -10.68 10.92
CA GLU A 331 -4.47 -11.66 11.90
C GLU A 331 -5.56 -11.18 12.87
N LEU A 332 -5.82 -9.87 12.96
CA LEU A 332 -6.80 -9.33 13.90
C LEU A 332 -8.17 -9.99 13.69
N ASN A 333 -8.68 -10.57 14.78
CA ASN A 333 -9.94 -11.32 14.85
C ASN A 333 -9.98 -12.66 14.09
N LEU A 334 -8.86 -13.14 13.52
CA LEU A 334 -8.83 -14.40 12.78
C LEU A 334 -8.43 -15.59 13.66
N HIS A 335 -9.15 -16.70 13.49
CA HIS A 335 -8.73 -17.99 14.03
C HIS A 335 -7.39 -18.43 13.40
N PRO A 336 -6.50 -19.16 14.12
CA PRO A 336 -5.20 -19.60 13.58
C PRO A 336 -5.28 -20.28 12.20
N GLU A 337 -6.32 -21.08 11.96
CA GLU A 337 -6.55 -21.69 10.65
C GLU A 337 -6.72 -20.64 9.54
N ASN A 338 -7.49 -19.58 9.80
CA ASN A 338 -7.70 -18.49 8.85
C ASN A 338 -6.48 -17.58 8.71
N GLN A 339 -5.64 -17.49 9.75
CA GLN A 339 -4.32 -16.82 9.65
C GLN A 339 -3.39 -17.57 8.67
N ARG A 340 -3.44 -18.90 8.65
CA ARG A 340 -2.71 -19.69 7.63
C ARG A 340 -3.30 -19.46 6.24
N ARG A 341 -4.63 -19.53 6.10
CA ARG A 341 -5.29 -19.33 4.79
C ARG A 341 -5.07 -17.93 4.22
N ILE A 342 -5.06 -16.87 5.05
CA ILE A 342 -4.77 -15.51 4.56
C ILE A 342 -3.31 -15.37 4.09
N ALA A 343 -2.36 -16.06 4.75
CA ALA A 343 -0.97 -16.09 4.30
C ALA A 343 -0.83 -16.77 2.92
N ARG A 344 -1.54 -17.89 2.70
CA ARG A 344 -1.62 -18.54 1.38
C ARG A 344 -2.23 -17.61 0.34
N LEU A 345 -3.35 -16.95 0.65
CA LEU A 345 -3.98 -15.98 -0.24
C LEU A 345 -3.01 -14.87 -0.65
N PHE A 346 -2.31 -14.26 0.30
CA PHE A 346 -1.32 -13.23 -0.01
C PHE A 346 -0.17 -13.73 -0.89
N ALA A 347 0.32 -14.95 -0.66
CA ALA A 347 1.32 -15.55 -1.54
C ALA A 347 0.81 -15.73 -2.98
N ARG A 348 -0.45 -16.14 -3.15
CA ARG A 348 -1.10 -16.21 -4.47
C ARG A 348 -1.18 -14.82 -5.13
N LEU A 349 -1.58 -13.78 -4.40
CA LEU A 349 -1.63 -12.41 -4.93
C LEU A 349 -0.25 -11.92 -5.41
N VAL A 350 0.80 -12.22 -4.64
CA VAL A 350 2.19 -11.95 -5.04
C VAL A 350 2.59 -12.67 -6.33
N ASN A 351 2.14 -13.90 -6.52
CA ASN A 351 2.38 -14.63 -7.76
C ASN A 351 1.59 -14.08 -8.95
N LEU A 352 0.46 -13.40 -8.72
CA LEU A 352 -0.32 -12.68 -9.73
C LEU A 352 0.18 -11.25 -10.02
N GLY A 353 1.25 -10.81 -9.35
CA GLY A 353 1.86 -9.50 -9.58
C GLY A 353 1.29 -8.36 -8.74
N ILE A 354 0.46 -8.65 -7.73
CA ILE A 354 0.11 -7.68 -6.68
C ILE A 354 1.19 -7.76 -5.60
N LYS A 355 1.81 -6.64 -5.26
CA LYS A 355 2.73 -6.58 -4.13
C LYS A 355 1.94 -6.59 -2.84
N VAL A 356 2.44 -7.28 -1.82
CA VAL A 356 1.83 -7.34 -0.50
C VAL A 356 2.80 -6.79 0.54
N PHE A 357 2.32 -5.91 1.41
CA PHE A 357 3.04 -5.41 2.57
C PHE A 357 2.19 -5.67 3.81
N ILE A 358 2.71 -6.40 4.79
CA ILE A 358 2.00 -6.60 6.05
C ILE A 358 2.84 -6.19 7.25
N THR A 359 2.17 -5.75 8.29
CA THR A 359 2.70 -5.82 9.65
C THR A 359 2.04 -7.00 10.35
N THR A 360 2.75 -7.69 11.23
CA THR A 360 2.14 -8.82 11.96
C THR A 360 2.83 -9.11 13.28
N HIS A 361 2.07 -9.60 14.23
CA HIS A 361 2.52 -10.28 15.44
C HIS A 361 2.18 -11.78 15.41
N SER A 362 1.69 -12.30 14.28
CA SER A 362 1.29 -13.70 14.13
C SER A 362 2.45 -14.60 13.70
N ASP A 363 2.84 -15.48 14.63
CA ASP A 363 3.72 -16.62 14.34
C ASP A 363 3.08 -17.60 13.33
N TYR A 364 1.74 -17.75 13.33
CA TYR A 364 1.05 -18.62 12.38
C TYR A 364 1.22 -18.15 10.93
N ILE A 365 1.17 -16.85 10.68
CA ILE A 365 1.41 -16.29 9.33
C ILE A 365 2.85 -16.56 8.90
N VAL A 366 3.83 -16.30 9.77
CA VAL A 366 5.25 -16.51 9.45
C VAL A 366 5.55 -17.99 9.20
N LYS A 367 5.05 -18.90 10.04
CA LYS A 367 5.21 -20.36 9.87
C LYS A 367 4.53 -20.89 8.61
N GLU A 368 3.37 -20.37 8.26
CA GLU A 368 2.72 -20.76 7.01
C GLU A 368 3.54 -20.31 5.81
N LEU A 369 4.08 -19.08 5.82
CA LEU A 369 4.99 -18.62 4.76
C LEU A 369 6.26 -19.47 4.68
N ASN A 370 6.83 -19.89 5.81
CA ASN A 370 7.96 -20.85 5.81
C ASN A 370 7.56 -22.14 5.10
N THR A 371 6.37 -22.67 5.38
CA THR A 371 5.87 -23.87 4.71
C THR A 371 5.75 -23.65 3.20
N LEU A 372 5.22 -22.52 2.75
CA LEU A 372 5.10 -22.20 1.32
C LEU A 372 6.46 -22.01 0.62
N ILE A 373 7.46 -21.46 1.31
CA ILE A 373 8.84 -21.35 0.82
C ILE A 373 9.47 -22.74 0.69
N MET A 374 9.38 -23.54 1.75
CA MET A 374 9.98 -24.87 1.83
C MET A 374 9.37 -25.84 0.82
N LEU A 375 8.05 -25.74 0.57
CA LEU A 375 7.37 -26.57 -0.43
C LEU A 375 7.67 -26.16 -1.87
N ASN A 376 8.22 -24.97 -2.12
CA ASN A 376 8.53 -24.46 -3.47
C ASN A 376 9.77 -25.10 -4.13
N HIS A 377 10.28 -26.21 -3.57
CA HIS A 377 11.41 -26.96 -4.12
C HIS A 377 10.95 -28.13 -4.97
N ASP A 378 11.71 -28.41 -6.02
CA ASP A 378 11.46 -29.54 -6.92
C ASP A 378 11.98 -30.86 -6.34
N LYS A 379 11.50 -31.26 -5.16
CA LYS A 379 11.83 -32.55 -4.51
C LYS A 379 10.58 -33.45 -4.46
N PRO A 380 10.66 -34.73 -4.88
CA PRO A 380 9.48 -35.61 -4.95
C PRO A 380 8.71 -35.79 -3.63
N HIS A 381 9.39 -35.79 -2.49
CA HIS A 381 8.72 -35.92 -1.19
C HIS A 381 7.94 -34.65 -0.81
N LEU A 382 8.42 -33.46 -1.18
CA LEU A 382 7.73 -32.20 -0.91
C LEU A 382 6.46 -32.07 -1.75
N LYS A 383 6.51 -32.47 -3.03
CA LYS A 383 5.31 -32.53 -3.88
C LYS A 383 4.23 -33.46 -3.29
N ARG A 384 4.63 -34.60 -2.73
CA ARG A 384 3.70 -35.52 -2.03
C ARG A 384 3.10 -34.89 -0.78
N ILE A 385 3.90 -34.19 0.03
CA ILE A 385 3.42 -33.46 1.22
C ILE A 385 2.42 -32.38 0.80
N ALA A 386 2.77 -31.56 -0.20
CA ALA A 386 1.89 -30.52 -0.71
C ALA A 386 0.54 -31.09 -1.17
N GLN A 387 0.53 -32.21 -1.91
CA GLN A 387 -0.70 -32.88 -2.33
C GLN A 387 -1.51 -33.43 -1.15
N THR A 388 -0.85 -34.05 -0.16
CA THR A 388 -1.52 -34.67 1.01
C THR A 388 -2.16 -33.61 1.91
N GLU A 389 -1.48 -32.48 2.10
CA GLU A 389 -1.90 -31.39 2.98
C GLU A 389 -2.71 -30.30 2.25
N GLY A 390 -3.03 -30.52 0.97
CA GLY A 390 -3.90 -29.63 0.18
C GLY A 390 -3.28 -28.27 -0.18
N TYR A 391 -1.96 -28.21 -0.37
CA TYR A 391 -1.27 -27.03 -0.90
C TYR A 391 -1.30 -27.01 -2.43
N ARG A 392 -1.57 -25.85 -3.01
CA ARG A 392 -1.58 -25.65 -4.47
C ARG A 392 -0.28 -25.02 -4.95
N THR A 393 0.12 -25.32 -6.18
CA THR A 393 1.38 -24.81 -6.75
C THR A 393 1.40 -23.28 -6.83
N GLU A 394 0.26 -22.66 -7.13
CA GLU A 394 0.09 -21.21 -7.16
C GLU A 394 0.22 -20.51 -5.79
N GLU A 395 0.14 -21.26 -4.68
CA GLU A 395 0.37 -20.75 -3.31
C GLU A 395 1.86 -20.70 -2.95
N LEU A 396 2.69 -21.50 -3.64
CA LEU A 396 4.11 -21.63 -3.33
C LEU A 396 4.85 -20.34 -3.70
N ILE A 397 5.81 -19.93 -2.88
CA ILE A 397 6.48 -18.64 -3.04
C ILE A 397 7.99 -18.78 -2.91
N SER A 398 8.71 -18.05 -3.77
CA SER A 398 10.18 -18.02 -3.72
C SER A 398 10.66 -17.12 -2.57
N ALA A 399 11.63 -17.60 -1.80
CA ALA A 399 12.34 -16.80 -0.79
C ALA A 399 12.86 -15.45 -1.34
N LYS A 400 13.20 -15.38 -2.64
CA LYS A 400 13.68 -14.14 -3.28
C LYS A 400 12.62 -13.03 -3.36
N LYS A 401 11.34 -13.40 -3.42
CA LYS A 401 10.21 -12.45 -3.48
C LYS A 401 9.87 -11.85 -2.11
N ILE A 402 10.35 -12.46 -1.03
CA ILE A 402 9.99 -12.10 0.34
C ILE A 402 11.07 -11.22 0.96
N LYS A 403 10.65 -10.21 1.71
CA LYS A 403 11.48 -9.39 2.57
C LYS A 403 10.83 -9.32 3.95
N VAL A 404 11.57 -9.72 4.99
CA VAL A 404 11.08 -9.70 6.37
C VAL A 404 11.99 -8.80 7.19
N TYR A 405 11.36 -7.94 8.00
CA TYR A 405 12.02 -7.03 8.92
C TYR A 405 11.48 -7.21 10.32
N ILE A 406 12.36 -7.38 11.30
CA ILE A 406 12.02 -7.52 12.71
C ILE A 406 12.15 -6.15 13.37
N ALA A 407 11.07 -5.67 13.96
CA ALA A 407 11.04 -4.46 14.75
C ALA A 407 11.51 -4.76 16.18
N GLU A 408 12.78 -4.45 16.47
CA GLU A 408 13.45 -4.80 17.73
C GLU A 408 14.42 -3.70 18.18
N GLU A 409 14.77 -3.73 19.47
CA GLU A 409 15.89 -2.95 19.98
C GLU A 409 17.20 -3.72 19.78
N THR A 410 18.13 -3.13 19.02
CA THR A 410 19.45 -3.74 18.82
C THR A 410 20.58 -2.71 18.83
N LEU A 411 21.82 -3.18 18.97
CA LEU A 411 23.01 -2.35 18.98
C LEU A 411 23.40 -1.95 17.55
N ILE A 412 23.06 -0.73 17.15
CA ILE A 412 23.49 -0.17 15.87
C ILE A 412 24.51 0.95 16.05
N GLN A 413 25.37 1.11 15.04
CA GLN A 413 26.24 2.28 14.95
C GLN A 413 25.44 3.45 14.34
N LEU A 414 25.25 4.50 15.14
CA LEU A 414 24.59 5.72 14.68
C LEU A 414 25.59 6.61 13.93
N ASP A 415 25.11 7.36 12.93
CA ASP A 415 25.95 8.24 12.12
C ASP A 415 26.68 9.26 13.02
N GLY A 416 28.00 9.36 12.86
CA GLY A 416 28.85 10.25 13.67
C GLY A 416 29.21 9.72 15.07
N LYS A 417 28.76 8.51 15.46
CA LYS A 417 29.15 7.87 16.72
C LYS A 417 30.11 6.70 16.49
N THR A 418 31.17 6.62 17.31
CA THR A 418 32.14 5.52 17.30
C THR A 418 31.66 4.30 18.09
N LYS A 419 30.79 4.49 19.09
CA LYS A 419 30.19 3.42 19.89
C LYS A 419 28.80 3.06 19.38
N ARG A 420 28.48 1.76 19.37
CA ARG A 420 27.12 1.28 19.12
C ARG A 420 26.21 1.69 20.27
N SER A 421 24.98 2.05 19.96
CA SER A 421 23.94 2.38 20.94
C SER A 421 22.76 1.44 20.72
N LYS A 422 22.09 1.06 21.81
CA LYS A 422 20.87 0.27 21.73
C LYS A 422 19.75 1.21 21.29
N CYS A 423 19.07 0.89 20.21
CA CYS A 423 17.95 1.69 19.74
C CYS A 423 16.93 0.81 19.03
N GLN A 424 15.69 1.29 18.99
CA GLN A 424 14.60 0.64 18.27
C GLN A 424 14.76 0.85 16.75
N THR A 425 14.81 -0.25 16.00
CA THR A 425 15.08 -0.27 14.55
C THR A 425 14.34 -1.41 13.84
N LEU A 426 14.55 -1.55 12.53
CA LEU A 426 14.10 -2.67 11.73
C LEU A 426 15.32 -3.46 11.26
N THR A 427 15.47 -4.70 11.70
CA THR A 427 16.55 -5.60 11.28
C THR A 427 16.03 -6.56 10.20
N PRO A 428 16.75 -6.77 9.09
CA PRO A 428 16.34 -7.77 8.11
C PRO A 428 16.47 -9.18 8.71
N ALA A 429 15.44 -10.00 8.56
CA ALA A 429 15.52 -11.42 8.89
C ALA A 429 16.29 -12.18 7.81
N ASN A 430 16.97 -13.26 8.20
CA ASN A 430 17.52 -14.20 7.25
C ASN A 430 16.37 -15.03 6.63
N ILE A 431 16.43 -15.25 5.31
CA ILE A 431 15.42 -16.02 4.58
C ILE A 431 16.18 -17.03 3.73
N ASP A 432 16.15 -18.27 4.19
CA ASP A 432 16.77 -19.39 3.50
C ASP A 432 15.72 -20.12 2.63
N PRO A 433 16.05 -20.50 1.38
CA PRO A 433 15.12 -21.25 0.56
C PRO A 433 14.67 -22.58 1.17
N GLU A 434 15.54 -23.29 1.91
CA GLU A 434 15.26 -24.62 2.49
C GLU A 434 14.74 -24.56 3.93
N LEU A 435 15.13 -23.55 4.70
CA LEU A 435 14.75 -23.41 6.12
C LEU A 435 13.66 -22.35 6.37
N GLY A 436 13.36 -21.50 5.39
CA GLY A 436 12.39 -20.42 5.52
C GLY A 436 12.96 -19.17 6.21
N ILE A 437 12.06 -18.41 6.83
CA ILE A 437 12.30 -17.14 7.53
C ILE A 437 12.73 -17.41 8.98
N GLU A 438 13.85 -16.84 9.39
CA GLU A 438 14.33 -16.85 10.77
C GLU A 438 13.78 -15.64 11.54
N ALA A 439 12.64 -15.82 12.23
CA ALA A 439 11.90 -14.75 12.90
C ALA A 439 12.09 -14.74 14.42
N ARG A 440 13.31 -14.39 14.86
CA ARG A 440 13.78 -14.43 16.26
C ARG A 440 12.88 -13.73 17.29
N SER A 441 12.05 -12.76 16.86
CA SER A 441 11.13 -12.06 17.76
C SER A 441 10.07 -12.96 18.39
N PHE A 442 9.69 -14.06 17.75
CA PHE A 442 8.66 -14.98 18.24
C PHE A 442 9.25 -16.13 19.06
N ASP A 443 10.43 -16.59 18.67
CA ASP A 443 11.09 -17.78 19.24
C ASP A 443 11.26 -17.67 20.76
N THR A 444 11.71 -16.52 21.28
CA THR A 444 11.92 -16.33 22.73
C THR A 444 10.69 -16.60 23.59
N THR A 445 9.49 -16.22 23.14
CA THR A 445 8.25 -16.43 23.90
C THR A 445 7.79 -17.88 23.78
N ILE A 446 7.87 -18.45 22.57
CA ILE A 446 7.49 -19.84 22.31
C ILE A 446 8.42 -20.80 23.06
N ASP A 447 9.72 -20.57 23.02
CA ASP A 447 10.72 -21.38 23.73
C ASP A 447 10.55 -21.27 25.25
N ALA A 448 10.25 -20.08 25.76
CA ALA A 448 9.95 -19.90 27.17
C ALA A 448 8.70 -20.70 27.59
N MET A 449 7.64 -20.69 26.76
CA MET A 449 6.43 -21.47 27.01
C MET A 449 6.72 -22.97 26.96
N ASN A 450 7.41 -23.45 25.92
CA ASN A 450 7.78 -24.86 25.76
C ASN A 450 8.62 -25.33 26.96
N ARG A 451 9.64 -24.57 27.35
CA ARG A 451 10.46 -24.87 28.52
C ARG A 451 9.65 -24.96 29.81
N ILE A 452 8.70 -24.04 30.04
CA ILE A 452 7.82 -24.07 31.21
C ILE A 452 6.93 -25.32 31.18
N GLN A 453 6.35 -25.63 30.03
CA GLN A 453 5.46 -26.79 29.86
C GLN A 453 6.22 -28.11 30.02
N GLU A 454 7.41 -28.23 29.43
CA GLU A 454 8.30 -29.36 29.63
C GLU A 454 8.68 -29.52 31.10
N ALA A 455 9.00 -28.44 31.80
CA ALA A 455 9.27 -28.49 33.24
C ALA A 455 8.04 -28.90 34.08
N ILE A 456 6.82 -28.54 33.67
CA ILE A 456 5.59 -29.00 34.34
C ILE A 456 5.38 -30.51 34.15
N VAL A 457 5.60 -31.00 32.93
CA VAL A 457 5.35 -32.41 32.57
C VAL A 457 6.46 -33.33 33.09
N TRP A 458 7.72 -32.88 33.03
CA TRP A 458 8.91 -33.72 33.25
C TRP A 458 9.79 -33.27 34.42
N GLY A 459 9.46 -32.19 35.12
CA GLY A 459 10.29 -31.62 36.20
C GLY A 459 10.14 -32.27 37.57
N ALA A 460 9.47 -33.42 37.67
CA ALA A 460 9.41 -34.21 38.89
C ALA A 460 10.42 -35.36 38.82
N ASP A 461 11.69 -35.02 39.06
CA ASP A 461 12.76 -35.93 39.47
C ASP A 461 13.60 -35.27 40.57
#